data_AF-A0A2H5VFZ4-F1
#
_entry.id   AF-A0A2H5VFZ4-F1
#
_cell.length_a   1.000
_cell.length_b   1.000
_cell.length_c   1.000
_cell.angle_alpha   90.00
_cell.angle_beta   90.00
_cell.angle_gamma   90.00
#
_symmetry.space_group_name_H-M   'P 1'
#
loop_
_entity.id
_entity.type
_entity.pdbx_description
1 polymer ?
#
loop_
_entity_poly.entity_id
_entity_poly.type
_entity_poly.pdbx_seq_one_letter_code
_entity_poly.pdbx_strand_id
1 'polypeptide(L)'
;MVLDIPTLGMALRALYWIKDELGYPVGCGAHNAVGLWRGATQKLGKQVIKPANVVATAMAVAAGADFVLYGPIDHADVVLPVIGMMSASYGQLSIEDGKRLPSNHPRFKIA
;
A
#
# COMPACT_ATOMS: atom_id res chain seq x y z
N MET A 1 5.21 3.47 12.58
CA MET A 1 4.19 4.54 12.53
C MET A 1 4.63 5.57 11.50
N VAL A 2 3.74 6.05 10.63
CA VAL A 2 4.05 7.12 9.66
C VAL A 2 3.59 8.46 10.24
N LEU A 3 4.47 9.46 10.27
CA LEU A 3 4.26 10.71 11.01
C LEU A 3 3.91 11.90 10.09
N ASP A 4 4.33 11.85 8.83
CA ASP A 4 4.08 12.87 7.81
C ASP A 4 4.48 12.35 6.42
N ILE A 5 4.31 13.16 5.38
CA ILE A 5 4.66 12.80 4.00
C ILE A 5 6.16 12.48 3.86
N PRO A 6 7.12 13.28 4.36
CA PRO A 6 8.54 12.94 4.27
C PRO A 6 8.93 11.62 4.97
N THR A 7 8.38 11.37 6.17
CA THR A 7 8.69 10.17 6.96
C THR A 7 8.07 8.90 6.39
N LEU A 8 7.10 9.00 5.48
CA LEU A 8 6.57 7.84 4.75
C LEU A 8 7.70 7.07 4.07
N GLY A 9 8.61 7.74 3.36
CA GLY A 9 9.74 7.08 2.70
C GLY A 9 10.64 6.31 3.69
N MET A 10 10.89 6.86 4.87
CA MET A 10 11.66 6.17 5.92
C MET A 10 10.93 4.94 6.45
N ALA A 11 9.60 5.03 6.64
CA ALA A 11 8.79 3.90 7.08
C ALA A 11 8.78 2.76 6.03
N LEU A 12 8.73 3.10 4.74
CA LEU A 12 8.82 2.12 3.65
C LEU A 12 10.18 1.41 3.61
N ARG A 13 11.27 2.16 3.83
CA ARG A 13 12.61 1.55 3.94
C ARG A 13 12.73 0.61 5.14
N ALA A 14 12.21 1.03 6.30
CA ALA A 14 12.20 0.18 7.49
C ALA A 14 11.37 -1.09 7.27
N LEU A 15 10.22 -0.97 6.60
CA LEU A 15 9.39 -2.09 6.22
C LEU A 15 10.16 -3.11 5.37
N TYR A 16 10.82 -2.63 4.31
CA TYR A 16 11.63 -3.48 3.44
C TYR A 16 12.74 -4.20 4.22
N TRP A 17 13.50 -3.49 5.05
CA TRP A 17 14.58 -4.09 5.84
C TRP A 17 14.09 -5.13 6.86
N ILE A 18 12.99 -4.86 7.56
CA ILE A 18 12.44 -5.83 8.52
C ILE A 18 12.05 -7.12 7.80
N LYS A 19 11.46 -7.01 6.60
CA LYS A 19 11.08 -8.18 5.81
C LYS A 19 12.29 -8.94 5.27
N ASP A 20 13.26 -8.22 4.73
CA ASP A 20 14.47 -8.79 4.13
C ASP A 20 15.35 -9.49 5.17
N GLU A 21 15.57 -8.85 6.32
CA GLU A 21 16.49 -9.34 7.35
C GLU A 21 15.84 -10.36 8.30
N LEU A 22 14.55 -10.15 8.64
CA LEU A 22 13.88 -10.93 9.69
C LEU A 22 12.77 -11.84 9.16
N GLY A 23 12.33 -11.67 7.92
CA GLY A 23 11.26 -12.49 7.31
C GLY A 23 9.87 -12.32 7.94
N TYR A 24 9.68 -11.34 8.83
CA TYR A 24 8.39 -11.12 9.49
C TYR A 24 7.38 -10.45 8.55
N PRO A 25 6.06 -10.70 8.75
CA PRO A 25 5.03 -9.96 8.04
C PRO A 25 5.06 -8.50 8.45
N VAL A 26 5.04 -7.61 7.46
CA VAL A 26 5.19 -6.17 7.68
C VAL A 26 4.07 -5.37 7.05
N GLY A 27 3.83 -4.18 7.60
CA GLY A 27 2.79 -3.29 7.13
C GLY A 27 2.89 -1.90 7.73
N CYS A 28 2.13 -0.95 7.20
CA CYS A 28 2.06 0.39 7.75
C CYS A 28 0.70 1.08 7.50
N GLY A 29 0.42 2.11 8.30
CA GLY A 29 -0.70 3.02 8.10
C GLY A 29 -0.27 4.25 7.32
N ALA A 30 -0.06 4.10 6.01
CA ALA A 30 0.41 5.17 5.13
C ALA A 30 -0.59 6.34 5.02
N HIS A 31 -1.89 6.09 5.25
CA HIS A 31 -2.92 7.12 5.27
C HIS A 31 -2.69 8.21 6.34
N ASN A 32 -1.97 7.91 7.42
CA ASN A 32 -1.63 8.89 8.45
C ASN A 32 -0.77 10.03 7.87
N ALA A 33 0.12 9.71 6.93
CA ALA A 33 0.94 10.71 6.24
C ALA A 33 0.08 11.73 5.51
N VAL A 34 -0.96 11.25 4.84
CA VAL A 34 -1.91 12.05 4.05
C VAL A 34 -2.83 12.85 4.98
N GLY A 35 -3.32 12.24 6.06
CA GLY A 35 -4.13 12.93 7.06
C GLY A 35 -3.39 14.08 7.75
N LEU A 36 -2.07 13.98 7.86
CA LEU A 36 -1.21 15.01 8.45
C LEU A 36 -0.60 15.97 7.41
N TRP A 37 -0.94 15.84 6.12
CA TRP A 37 -0.45 16.72 5.07
C TRP A 37 -1.12 18.11 5.13
N ARG A 38 -0.60 18.94 6.04
CA ARG A 38 -1.05 20.33 6.24
C ARG A 38 -0.89 21.12 4.94
N GLY A 39 -2.00 21.69 4.47
CA GLY A 39 -2.05 22.50 3.26
C GLY A 39 -2.42 21.73 1.99
N ALA A 40 -2.55 20.39 2.01
CA ALA A 40 -3.02 19.63 0.85
C ALA A 40 -4.37 20.13 0.36
N THR A 41 -5.35 20.19 1.27
CA THR A 41 -6.71 20.66 0.94
C THR A 41 -6.74 22.14 0.54
N GLN A 42 -5.92 22.98 1.16
CA GLN A 42 -5.90 24.41 0.88
C GLN A 42 -5.28 24.73 -0.47
N LYS A 43 -4.21 24.01 -0.86
CA LYS A 43 -3.45 24.28 -2.09
C LYS A 43 -3.94 23.47 -3.29
N LEU A 44 -4.41 22.25 -3.05
CA LEU A 44 -4.74 21.27 -4.09
C LEU A 44 -6.21 20.85 -4.09
N GLY A 45 -6.97 21.26 -3.07
CA GLY A 45 -8.38 20.89 -2.91
C GLY A 45 -8.60 19.52 -2.24
N LYS A 46 -9.83 19.24 -1.82
CA LYS A 46 -10.21 18.00 -1.10
C LYS A 46 -10.07 16.75 -1.96
N GLN A 47 -10.21 16.88 -3.28
CA GLN A 47 -10.15 15.79 -4.24
C GLN A 47 -8.79 15.08 -4.26
N VAL A 48 -7.73 15.69 -3.73
CA VAL A 48 -6.40 15.06 -3.65
C VAL A 48 -6.32 13.98 -2.57
N ILE A 49 -7.17 14.02 -1.54
CA ILE A 49 -7.01 13.19 -0.34
C ILE A 49 -7.25 11.71 -0.64
N LYS A 50 -8.30 11.38 -1.39
CA LYS A 50 -8.63 9.98 -1.72
C LYS A 50 -7.54 9.36 -2.64
N PRO A 51 -7.13 9.97 -3.76
CA PRO A 51 -5.99 9.49 -4.55
C PRO A 51 -4.68 9.42 -3.77
N ALA A 52 -4.38 10.41 -2.93
CA ALA A 52 -3.16 10.40 -2.12
C ALA A 52 -3.12 9.22 -1.15
N ASN A 53 -4.25 8.88 -0.51
CA ASN A 53 -4.35 7.68 0.33
C ASN A 53 -4.14 6.38 -0.46
N VAL A 54 -4.72 6.29 -1.66
CA VAL A 54 -4.52 5.13 -2.55
C VAL A 54 -3.04 4.99 -2.91
N VAL A 55 -2.39 6.08 -3.33
CA VAL A 55 -0.96 6.08 -3.68
C VAL A 55 -0.09 5.74 -2.47
N ALA A 56 -0.33 6.37 -1.31
CA ALA A 56 0.45 6.09 -0.10
C ALA A 56 0.33 4.60 0.31
N THR A 57 -0.86 4.03 0.18
CA THR A 57 -1.11 2.59 0.43
C THR A 57 -0.42 1.71 -0.61
N ALA A 58 -0.49 2.08 -1.89
CA ALA A 58 0.18 1.38 -2.99
C ALA A 58 1.70 1.39 -2.81
N MET A 59 2.29 2.51 -2.37
CA MET A 59 3.73 2.59 -2.06
C MET A 59 4.14 1.59 -0.97
N ALA A 60 3.29 1.37 0.04
CA ALA A 60 3.54 0.35 1.07
C ALA A 60 3.58 -1.06 0.48
N VAL A 61 2.59 -1.42 -0.35
CA VAL A 61 2.55 -2.72 -1.03
C VAL A 61 3.74 -2.88 -1.97
N ALA A 62 4.11 -1.84 -2.73
CA ALA A 62 5.28 -1.87 -3.60
C ALA A 62 6.61 -2.05 -2.84
N ALA A 63 6.70 -1.54 -1.62
CA ALA A 63 7.85 -1.75 -0.74
C ALA A 63 7.87 -3.14 -0.07
N GLY A 64 6.87 -3.99 -0.34
CA GLY A 64 6.80 -5.35 0.16
C GLY A 64 5.85 -5.57 1.34
N ALA A 65 4.92 -4.64 1.63
CA ALA A 65 3.96 -4.81 2.72
C ALA A 65 3.06 -6.03 2.51
N ASP A 66 2.87 -6.82 3.57
CA ASP A 66 1.93 -7.94 3.63
C ASP A 66 0.52 -7.50 4.02
N PHE A 67 0.41 -6.39 4.76
CA PHE A 67 -0.85 -5.76 5.12
C PHE A 67 -0.73 -4.23 5.15
N VAL A 68 -1.86 -3.56 4.98
CA VAL A 68 -1.92 -2.09 4.97
C VAL A 68 -3.10 -1.59 5.78
N LEU A 69 -2.89 -0.53 6.56
CA LEU A 69 -3.98 0.23 7.16
C LEU A 69 -4.29 1.39 6.20
N TYR A 70 -5.26 1.20 5.32
CA TYR A 70 -5.54 2.12 4.20
C TYR A 70 -6.34 3.38 4.59
N GLY A 71 -6.82 3.45 5.84
CA GLY A 71 -7.55 4.58 6.38
C GLY A 71 -9.06 4.39 6.35
N PRO A 72 -9.85 5.45 6.11
CA PRO A 72 -11.31 5.40 6.19
C PRO A 72 -11.94 4.32 5.30
N ILE A 73 -12.94 3.63 5.82
CA ILE A 73 -13.66 2.56 5.10
C ILE A 73 -14.30 3.05 3.80
N ASP A 74 -14.70 4.33 3.74
CA ASP A 74 -15.27 4.96 2.54
C ASP A 74 -14.29 5.06 1.36
N HIS A 75 -13.01 4.77 1.57
CA HIS A 75 -12.00 4.68 0.50
C HIS A 75 -11.83 3.25 -0.04
N ALA A 76 -12.48 2.25 0.56
CA ALA A 76 -12.30 0.84 0.19
C ALA A 76 -12.70 0.56 -1.27
N ASP A 77 -13.71 1.27 -1.77
CA ASP A 77 -14.20 1.21 -3.16
C ASP A 77 -13.11 1.49 -4.21
N VAL A 78 -12.09 2.29 -3.87
CA VAL A 78 -10.97 2.60 -4.76
C VAL A 78 -9.68 1.91 -4.31
N VAL A 79 -9.42 1.82 -3.01
CA VAL A 79 -8.18 1.19 -2.51
C VAL A 79 -8.17 -0.30 -2.83
N LEU A 80 -9.25 -1.05 -2.53
CA LEU A 80 -9.23 -2.51 -2.65
C LEU A 80 -9.04 -2.97 -4.11
N PRO A 81 -9.72 -2.40 -5.12
CA PRO A 81 -9.44 -2.75 -6.51
C PRO A 81 -8.01 -2.44 -6.94
N VAL A 82 -7.44 -1.31 -6.52
CA VAL A 82 -6.06 -0.91 -6.87
C VAL A 82 -5.04 -1.85 -6.22
N ILE A 83 -5.20 -2.18 -4.94
CA ILE A 83 -4.31 -3.14 -4.26
C ILE A 83 -4.51 -4.55 -4.82
N GLY A 84 -5.73 -4.93 -5.19
CA GLY A 84 -6.02 -6.16 -5.91
C GLY A 84 -5.24 -6.26 -7.22
N MET A 85 -5.29 -5.20 -8.04
CA MET A 85 -4.52 -5.09 -9.29
C MET A 85 -3.03 -5.25 -9.03
N MET A 86 -2.47 -4.57 -8.03
CA MET A 86 -1.05 -4.71 -7.68
C MET A 86 -0.69 -6.12 -7.22
N SER A 87 -1.52 -6.72 -6.38
CA SER A 87 -1.33 -8.11 -5.91
C SER A 87 -1.34 -9.08 -7.09
N ALA A 88 -2.24 -8.91 -8.07
CA ALA A 88 -2.24 -9.72 -9.28
C ALA A 88 -0.94 -9.57 -10.09
N SER A 89 -0.46 -8.34 -10.28
CA SER A 89 0.80 -8.06 -10.96
C SER A 89 2.00 -8.70 -10.27
N TYR A 90 2.15 -8.54 -8.95
CA TYR A 90 3.24 -9.18 -8.20
C TYR A 90 3.09 -10.69 -8.08
N GLY A 91 1.86 -11.20 -8.16
CA GLY A 91 1.60 -12.63 -8.26
C GLY A 91 2.27 -13.26 -9.50
N GLN A 92 2.43 -12.53 -10.60
CA GLN A 92 3.18 -13.02 -11.77
C GLN A 92 4.64 -13.30 -11.46
N LEU A 93 5.31 -12.38 -10.77
CA LEU A 93 6.71 -12.57 -10.36
C LEU A 93 6.85 -13.80 -9.45
N SER A 94 5.92 -14.00 -8.52
CA SER A 94 5.94 -15.18 -7.65
C SER A 94 5.82 -16.50 -8.44
N ILE A 95 5.03 -16.53 -9.52
CA ILE A 95 4.92 -17.72 -10.39
C ILE A 95 6.20 -17.94 -11.19
N GLU A 96 6.83 -16.87 -11.69
CA GLU A 96 8.12 -16.95 -12.39
C GLU A 96 9.24 -17.46 -11.47
N ASP A 97 9.19 -17.13 -10.18
CA ASP A 97 10.04 -17.69 -9.13
C ASP A 97 9.68 -19.16 -8.77
N GLY A 98 8.73 -19.77 -9.46
CA GLY A 98 8.28 -21.16 -9.22
C GLY A 98 7.33 -21.34 -8.03
N LYS A 99 6.83 -20.26 -7.42
CA LYS A 99 5.89 -20.34 -6.29
C LYS A 99 4.45 -20.54 -6.79
N ARG A 100 3.66 -21.29 -6.03
CA ARG A 100 2.23 -21.49 -6.30
C ARG A 100 1.39 -20.49 -5.51
N LEU A 101 0.60 -19.69 -6.22
CA LEU A 101 -0.36 -18.79 -5.60
C LEU A 101 -1.58 -19.55 -5.06
N PRO A 102 -2.24 -19.08 -3.99
CA PRO A 102 -3.48 -19.67 -3.49
C PRO A 102 -4.62 -19.45 -4.49
N SER A 103 -5.60 -20.36 -4.51
CA SER A 103 -6.73 -20.31 -5.45
C SER A 103 -7.60 -19.06 -5.30
N ASN A 104 -7.59 -18.42 -4.13
CA ASN A 104 -8.35 -17.20 -3.84
C ASN A 104 -7.59 -15.89 -4.16
N HIS A 105 -6.38 -15.98 -4.72
CA HIS A 105 -5.49 -14.84 -4.99
C HIS A 105 -6.13 -13.83 -5.98
N PRO A 106 -5.93 -12.50 -5.79
CA PRO A 106 -6.53 -11.48 -6.66
C PRO A 106 -6.28 -11.67 -8.16
N ARG A 107 -5.12 -12.20 -8.53
CA ARG A 107 -4.81 -12.59 -9.92
C ARG A 107 -5.92 -13.38 -10.62
N PHE A 108 -6.58 -14.29 -9.92
CA PHE A 108 -7.61 -15.15 -10.50
C PHE A 108 -9.02 -14.54 -10.45
N LYS A 109 -9.14 -13.26 -10.08
CA LYS A 109 -10.41 -12.56 -9.86
C LYS A 109 -10.53 -11.22 -10.59
N ILE A 110 -9.46 -10.77 -11.26
CA ILE A 110 -9.39 -9.45 -11.91
C ILE A 110 -9.74 -9.51 -13.41
N ALA A 111 -9.81 -10.71 -13.98
CA ALA A 111 -10.27 -10.96 -15.34
C ALA A 111 -11.71 -11.46 -15.34
#